data_AF-A0A378BR57-F1
#
_entry.id   AF-A0A378BR57-F1
#
_cell.length_a   1.000
_cell.length_b   1.000
_cell.length_c   1.000
_cell.angle_alpha   90.00
_cell.angle_beta   90.00
_cell.angle_gamma   90.00
#
_symmetry.space_group_name_H-M   'P 1'
#
loop_
_entity.id
_entity.type
_entity.pdbx_description
1 polymer ?
#
loop_
_entity_poly.entity_id
_entity_poly.type
_entity_poly.pdbx_seq_one_letter_code
_entity_poly.pdbx_strand_id
1 'polypeptide(L)'
;MKTLNALACNGLEQLADGVWQRHSRFSQAVNFVHADGTLLTLFRYGKGMGPTGILLSSTQFAQLANLPRLVKQGRLLWGAGVAIRPRRTLKLRFPVGHSFPLDLSAYSRQSGLRVALNQPLADMPFYSSIMGELERWRRGDLPDWGWLIGNGPGLTPSGDDMLAGMLAMLYGAGFF
;
A
#
# COMPACT_ATOMS: atom_id res chain seq x y z
N MET A 1 26.18 0.61 18.82
CA MET A 1 24.93 0.54 18.03
C MET A 1 25.28 0.21 16.59
N LYS A 2 24.73 -0.87 16.02
CA LYS A 2 25.02 -1.30 14.64
C LYS A 2 24.11 -0.55 13.65
N THR A 3 24.67 0.02 12.58
CA THR A 3 23.86 0.66 11.54
C THR A 3 23.56 -0.31 10.41
N LEU A 4 22.28 -0.46 10.06
CA LEU A 4 21.80 -1.17 8.89
C LEU A 4 21.27 -0.16 7.88
N ASN A 5 21.86 -0.17 6.69
CA ASN A 5 21.42 0.65 5.58
C ASN A 5 20.32 -0.09 4.80
N ALA A 6 19.06 0.24 5.07
CA ALA A 6 17.92 -0.32 4.36
C ALA A 6 17.93 0.09 2.89
N LEU A 7 17.38 -0.76 2.02
CA LEU A 7 17.44 -0.58 0.56
C LEU A 7 16.63 0.63 0.10
N ALA A 8 15.49 0.90 0.73
CA ALA A 8 14.62 2.03 0.42
C ALA A 8 13.60 2.29 1.55
N CYS A 9 12.91 3.43 1.49
CA CYS A 9 11.70 3.72 2.26
C CYS A 9 10.63 4.37 1.38
N ASN A 10 9.37 4.31 1.80
CA ASN A 10 8.25 5.05 1.22
C ASN A 10 7.39 5.61 2.37
N GLY A 11 6.88 6.83 2.25
CA GLY A 11 5.95 7.43 3.23
C GLY A 11 6.52 7.64 4.64
N LEU A 12 7.80 7.36 4.90
CA LEU A 12 8.38 7.44 6.25
C LEU A 12 8.30 8.85 6.86
N GLU A 13 8.42 9.90 6.04
CA GLU A 13 8.32 11.29 6.48
C GLU A 13 6.88 11.69 6.90
N GLN A 14 5.87 10.95 6.46
CA GLN A 14 4.46 11.19 6.78
C GLN A 14 4.06 10.54 8.11
N LEU A 15 4.89 9.62 8.62
CA LEU A 15 4.63 8.93 9.88
C LEU A 15 5.08 9.78 11.06
N ALA A 16 4.36 9.70 12.17
CA ALA A 16 4.73 10.37 13.41
C ALA A 16 6.09 9.87 13.94
N ASP A 17 6.82 10.76 14.60
CA ASP A 17 7.96 10.38 15.44
C ASP A 17 7.48 9.75 16.74
N GLY A 18 8.30 8.89 17.35
CA GLY A 18 7.97 8.23 18.61
C GLY A 18 8.11 6.72 18.54
N VAL A 19 7.27 6.03 19.32
CA VAL A 19 7.41 4.61 19.62
C VAL A 19 6.47 3.77 18.79
N TRP A 20 7.03 2.77 18.12
CA TRP A 20 6.32 1.84 17.25
C TRP A 20 6.44 0.42 17.82
N GLN A 21 5.33 -0.19 18.20
CA GLN A 21 5.28 -1.52 18.79
C GLN A 21 4.99 -2.57 17.72
N ARG A 22 5.56 -3.77 17.79
CA ARG A 22 5.26 -4.81 16.80
C ARG A 22 3.79 -5.21 16.91
N HIS A 23 3.06 -5.07 15.81
CA HIS A 23 1.66 -5.46 15.69
C HIS A 23 1.53 -6.88 15.16
N SER A 24 2.19 -7.19 14.03
CA SER A 24 2.08 -8.50 13.38
C SER A 24 3.36 -8.86 12.63
N ARG A 25 3.57 -10.17 12.43
CA ARG A 25 4.76 -10.71 11.74
C ARG A 25 4.34 -11.77 10.74
N PHE A 26 4.75 -11.57 9.50
CA PHE A 26 4.56 -12.49 8.38
C PHE A 26 5.90 -12.92 7.79
N SER A 27 5.88 -13.87 6.86
CA SER A 27 7.11 -14.35 6.21
C SER A 27 7.80 -13.27 5.37
N GLN A 28 7.05 -12.28 4.86
CA GLN A 28 7.55 -11.22 3.96
C GLN A 28 7.45 -9.80 4.53
N ALA A 29 6.75 -9.62 5.64
CA ALA A 29 6.49 -8.30 6.22
C ALA A 29 6.43 -8.35 7.74
N VAL A 30 6.85 -7.27 8.41
CA VAL A 30 6.62 -7.06 9.84
C VAL A 30 6.00 -5.70 10.02
N ASN A 31 4.82 -5.66 10.64
CA ASN A 31 4.09 -4.43 10.88
C ASN A 31 4.34 -3.97 12.32
N PHE A 32 4.60 -2.67 12.46
CA PHE A 32 4.63 -1.97 13.72
C PHE A 32 3.50 -0.95 13.75
N VAL A 33 2.93 -0.73 14.93
CA VAL A 33 1.81 0.18 15.16
C VAL A 33 2.24 1.31 16.09
N HIS A 34 1.81 2.52 15.78
CA HIS A 34 1.96 3.70 16.63
C HIS A 34 0.73 3.86 17.55
N ALA A 35 0.78 4.78 18.52
CA ALA A 35 -0.31 4.99 19.47
C ALA A 35 -1.63 5.43 18.81
N ASP A 36 -1.56 6.06 17.64
CA ASP A 36 -2.71 6.50 16.84
C ASP A 36 -3.27 5.40 15.90
N GLY A 37 -2.72 4.19 15.95
CA GLY A 37 -3.12 3.06 15.10
C GLY A 37 -2.48 3.05 13.71
N THR A 38 -1.68 4.04 13.34
CA THR A 38 -0.95 4.02 12.05
C THR A 38 0.07 2.88 12.00
N LEU A 39 0.33 2.38 10.79
CA LEU A 39 1.23 1.25 10.56
C LEU A 39 2.52 1.65 9.83
N LEU A 40 3.63 1.09 10.32
CA LEU A 40 4.94 1.08 9.70
C LEU A 40 5.34 -0.35 9.37
N THR A 41 5.67 -0.62 8.11
CA THR A 41 5.98 -1.99 7.66
C THR A 41 7.43 -2.15 7.24
N LEU A 42 8.11 -3.15 7.81
CA LEU A 42 9.38 -3.65 7.29
C LEU A 42 9.07 -4.70 6.21
N PHE A 43 9.54 -4.48 4.99
CA PHE A 43 9.34 -5.36 3.84
C PHE A 43 10.60 -6.15 3.49
N ARG A 44 10.44 -7.43 3.16
CA ARG A 44 11.49 -8.25 2.57
C ARG A 44 11.61 -7.98 1.07
N TYR A 45 12.84 -7.79 0.59
CA TYR A 45 13.12 -7.63 -0.84
C TYR A 45 12.57 -8.80 -1.69
N GLY A 46 12.09 -8.47 -2.89
CA GLY A 46 11.61 -9.44 -3.88
C GLY A 46 10.10 -9.69 -3.89
N LYS A 47 9.31 -9.00 -3.06
CA LYS A 47 7.85 -9.16 -2.96
C LYS A 47 7.03 -7.87 -3.13
N GLY A 48 7.68 -6.81 -3.60
CA GLY A 48 7.08 -5.48 -3.66
C GLY A 48 7.13 -4.77 -2.31
N MET A 49 6.62 -3.55 -2.28
CA MET A 49 6.66 -2.65 -1.13
C MET A 49 5.41 -1.79 -1.12
N GLY A 50 4.72 -1.75 0.02
CA GLY A 50 3.55 -0.89 0.23
C GLY A 50 3.90 0.54 0.66
N PRO A 51 2.89 1.37 0.97
CA PRO A 51 3.08 2.66 1.60
C PRO A 51 3.73 2.52 3.00
N THR A 52 4.22 3.66 3.54
CA THR A 52 4.67 3.79 4.94
C THR A 52 5.64 2.69 5.42
N GLY A 53 6.63 2.35 4.60
CA GLY A 53 7.48 1.18 4.84
C GLY A 53 8.97 1.38 4.65
N ILE A 54 9.73 0.37 5.08
CA ILE A 54 11.16 0.21 4.88
C ILE A 54 11.44 -1.08 4.13
N LEU A 55 12.16 -1.01 3.01
CA LEU A 55 12.58 -2.17 2.25
C LEU A 55 13.94 -2.67 2.73
N LEU A 56 14.02 -3.94 3.12
CA LEU A 56 15.20 -4.60 3.65
C LEU A 56 15.68 -5.72 2.72
N SER A 57 16.99 -5.95 2.66
CA SER A 57 17.49 -7.20 2.07
C SER A 57 17.01 -8.41 2.88
N SER A 58 17.04 -9.61 2.30
CA SER A 58 16.62 -10.83 2.99
C SER A 58 17.37 -11.04 4.32
N THR A 59 18.68 -10.77 4.35
CA THR A 59 19.51 -10.88 5.56
C THR A 59 19.13 -9.84 6.61
N GLN A 60 18.91 -8.59 6.20
CA GLN A 60 18.49 -7.52 7.11
C GLN A 60 17.10 -7.81 7.68
N PHE A 61 16.17 -8.28 6.85
CA PHE A 61 14.83 -8.67 7.28
C PHE A 61 14.90 -9.78 8.33
N ALA A 62 15.68 -10.84 8.08
CA ALA A 62 15.85 -11.93 9.04
C ALA A 62 16.38 -11.45 10.40
N GLN A 63 17.32 -10.48 10.40
CA GLN A 63 17.85 -9.88 11.63
C GLN A 63 16.81 -9.05 12.38
N LEU A 64 15.92 -8.35 11.66
CA LEU A 64 15.00 -7.37 12.24
C LEU A 64 13.58 -7.92 12.47
N ALA A 65 13.23 -9.07 11.90
CA ALA A 65 11.87 -9.60 11.89
C ALA A 65 11.31 -9.86 13.30
N ASN A 66 12.19 -10.04 14.29
CA ASN A 66 11.82 -10.34 15.67
C ASN A 66 11.90 -9.13 16.60
N LEU A 67 12.20 -7.93 16.07
CA LEU A 67 12.20 -6.72 16.89
C LEU A 67 10.82 -6.51 17.52
N PRO A 68 10.72 -6.36 18.86
CA PRO A 68 9.45 -6.10 19.52
C PRO A 68 9.01 -4.64 19.36
N ARG A 69 9.97 -3.73 19.17
CA ARG A 69 9.77 -2.29 19.21
C ARG A 69 10.79 -1.58 18.34
N LEU A 70 10.35 -0.48 17.74
CA LEU A 70 11.18 0.52 17.07
C LEU A 70 10.87 1.90 17.66
N VAL A 71 11.84 2.79 17.57
CA VAL A 71 11.67 4.23 17.77
C VAL A 71 12.00 4.92 16.45
N LYS A 72 11.19 5.89 16.06
CA LYS A 72 11.36 6.68 14.86
C LYS A 72 11.64 8.14 15.25
N GLN A 73 12.61 8.75 14.57
CA GLN A 73 12.83 10.20 14.58
C GLN A 73 13.25 10.66 13.19
N GLY A 74 12.43 11.50 12.56
CA GLY A 74 12.55 11.85 11.15
C GLY A 74 12.63 10.59 10.28
N ARG A 75 13.80 10.38 9.64
CA ARG A 75 14.05 9.23 8.75
C ARG A 75 14.86 8.11 9.40
N LEU A 76 15.24 8.27 10.66
CA LEU A 76 16.00 7.27 11.41
C LEU A 76 15.04 6.39 12.20
N LEU A 77 15.25 5.08 12.16
CA LEU A 77 14.61 4.15 13.08
C LEU A 77 15.67 3.43 13.90
N TRP A 78 15.34 3.04 15.13
CA TRP A 78 16.23 2.20 15.93
C TRP A 78 15.48 1.33 16.92
N GLY A 79 16.10 0.20 17.27
CA GLY A 79 15.56 -0.76 18.24
C GLY A 79 16.57 -1.88 18.49
N ALA A 80 16.61 -2.40 19.72
CA ALA A 80 17.50 -3.49 20.14
C ALA A 80 18.97 -3.32 19.69
N GLY A 81 19.54 -2.11 19.85
CA GLY A 81 20.94 -1.83 19.50
C GLY A 81 21.24 -1.68 18.00
N VAL A 82 20.20 -1.70 17.15
CA VAL A 82 20.31 -1.51 15.71
C VAL A 82 19.67 -0.19 15.28
N ALA A 83 20.38 0.59 14.49
CA ALA A 83 19.85 1.76 13.78
C ALA A 83 19.59 1.41 12.32
N ILE A 84 18.43 1.78 11.79
CA ILE A 84 17.99 1.55 10.42
C ILE A 84 17.97 2.89 9.69
N ARG A 85 18.74 3.00 8.62
CA ARG A 85 18.83 4.19 7.77
C ARG A 85 18.44 3.84 6.33
N PRO A 86 17.35 4.39 5.77
CA PRO A 86 16.99 4.14 4.38
C PRO A 86 17.99 4.81 3.42
N ARG A 87 18.52 4.06 2.45
CA ARG A 87 19.44 4.59 1.42
C ARG A 87 18.77 5.53 0.42
N ARG A 88 17.47 5.34 0.17
CA ARG A 88 16.70 6.14 -0.80
C ARG A 88 15.23 6.22 -0.38
N THR A 89 14.54 7.23 -0.92
CA THR A 89 13.09 7.38 -0.81
C THR A 89 12.46 7.02 -2.13
N LEU A 90 11.51 6.10 -2.12
CA LEU A 90 10.61 5.88 -3.24
C LEU A 90 9.45 6.84 -3.07
N LYS A 91 9.15 7.59 -4.13
CA LYS A 91 7.97 8.45 -4.20
C LYS A 91 7.17 7.97 -5.41
N LEU A 92 5.95 7.52 -5.17
CA LEU A 92 5.02 7.27 -6.25
C LEU A 92 4.54 8.63 -6.76
N ARG A 93 4.84 8.94 -8.02
CA ARG A 93 4.41 10.18 -8.67
C ARG A 93 3.33 9.82 -9.68
N PHE A 94 2.13 10.34 -9.48
CA PHE A 94 1.09 10.33 -10.48
C PHE A 94 1.16 11.66 -11.23
N PRO A 95 1.49 11.68 -12.52
CA PRO A 95 1.37 12.91 -13.30
C PRO A 95 -0.12 13.27 -13.35
N VAL A 96 -0.47 14.39 -12.73
CA VAL A 96 -1.85 14.87 -12.66
C VAL A 96 -2.27 15.41 -14.04
N GLY A 97 -3.50 15.13 -14.45
CA GLY A 97 -4.07 15.65 -15.69
C GLY A 97 -3.63 14.91 -16.96
N HIS A 98 -3.00 13.75 -16.82
CA HIS A 98 -2.71 12.87 -17.95
C HIS A 98 -3.60 11.63 -17.84
N SER A 99 -4.68 11.61 -18.62
CA SER A 99 -5.35 10.35 -18.94
C SER A 99 -4.37 9.54 -19.78
N PHE A 100 -3.87 8.42 -19.26
CA PHE A 100 -3.21 7.44 -20.09
C PHE A 100 -4.32 6.53 -20.63
N PRO A 101 -4.74 6.66 -21.90
CA PRO A 101 -5.54 5.61 -22.51
C PRO A 101 -4.66 4.37 -22.53
N LEU A 102 -4.90 3.48 -21.57
CA LEU A 102 -4.23 2.19 -21.51
C LEU A 102 -5.03 1.25 -22.42
N ASP A 103 -4.47 0.92 -23.57
CA ASP A 103 -5.06 -0.12 -24.42
C ASP A 103 -4.87 -1.49 -23.75
N LEU A 104 -5.95 -1.98 -23.17
CA LEU A 104 -5.98 -3.27 -22.49
C LEU A 104 -6.47 -4.41 -23.40
N SER A 105 -6.76 -4.15 -24.68
CA SER A 105 -7.36 -5.12 -25.61
C SER A 105 -6.52 -6.40 -25.77
N ALA A 106 -5.20 -6.31 -25.64
CA ALA A 106 -4.28 -7.44 -25.73
C ALA A 106 -4.24 -8.33 -24.46
N TYR A 107 -4.88 -7.93 -23.36
CA TYR A 107 -4.73 -8.59 -22.05
C TYR A 107 -5.98 -9.38 -21.64
N SER A 108 -5.98 -10.69 -21.89
CA SER A 108 -7.07 -11.60 -21.49
C SER A 108 -7.02 -12.07 -20.03
N ARG A 109 -6.12 -11.50 -19.21
CA ARG A 109 -6.00 -11.88 -17.80
C ARG A 109 -7.20 -11.41 -17.01
N GLN A 110 -7.71 -12.29 -16.14
CA GLN A 110 -8.72 -11.96 -15.15
C GLN A 110 -8.23 -10.85 -14.22
N SER A 111 -9.04 -9.80 -14.07
CA SER A 111 -8.80 -8.70 -13.15
C SER A 111 -9.35 -8.99 -11.76
N GLY A 112 -9.06 -8.11 -10.80
CA GLY A 112 -9.68 -8.13 -9.47
C GLY A 112 -11.20 -7.94 -9.49
N LEU A 113 -11.76 -7.49 -10.61
CA LEU A 113 -13.19 -7.28 -10.85
C LEU A 113 -13.87 -8.49 -11.50
N ARG A 114 -13.23 -9.67 -11.49
CA ARG A 114 -13.79 -10.95 -11.96
C ARG A 114 -14.14 -11.02 -13.45
N VAL A 115 -13.57 -10.09 -14.24
CA VAL A 115 -13.66 -10.04 -15.70
C VAL A 115 -12.27 -9.81 -16.28
N ALA A 116 -12.02 -10.28 -17.50
CA ALA A 116 -10.75 -10.08 -18.19
C ALA A 116 -10.52 -8.60 -18.53
N LEU A 117 -9.26 -8.15 -18.48
CA LEU A 117 -8.90 -6.74 -18.74
C LEU A 117 -9.28 -6.25 -20.15
N ASN A 118 -9.40 -7.16 -21.11
CA ASN A 118 -9.80 -6.86 -22.49
C ASN A 118 -11.31 -6.92 -22.75
N GLN A 119 -12.13 -7.15 -21.72
CA GLN A 119 -13.59 -7.16 -21.84
C GLN A 119 -14.18 -5.80 -21.43
N PRO A 120 -15.37 -5.43 -21.93
CA PRO A 120 -16.04 -4.19 -21.56
C PRO A 120 -16.26 -4.04 -20.05
N LEU A 121 -16.08 -2.83 -19.52
CA LEU A 121 -16.34 -2.53 -18.10
C LEU A 121 -17.81 -2.77 -17.72
N ALA A 122 -18.73 -2.60 -18.67
CA ALA A 122 -20.17 -2.80 -18.45
C ALA A 122 -20.51 -4.26 -18.11
N ASP A 123 -19.68 -5.21 -18.53
CA ASP A 123 -19.86 -6.64 -18.25
C ASP A 123 -19.26 -7.03 -16.89
N MET A 124 -18.65 -6.08 -16.17
CA MET A 124 -18.06 -6.34 -14.87
C MET A 124 -19.13 -6.48 -13.78
N PRO A 125 -19.10 -7.58 -13.00
CA PRO A 125 -19.77 -7.64 -11.72
C PRO A 125 -19.36 -6.40 -10.91
N PHE A 126 -20.36 -5.73 -10.33
CA PHE A 126 -20.20 -4.53 -9.49
C PHE A 126 -19.93 -3.20 -10.20
N TYR A 127 -19.88 -3.13 -11.55
CA TYR A 127 -19.67 -1.84 -12.25
C TYR A 127 -20.67 -0.76 -11.81
N SER A 128 -21.95 -1.09 -11.74
CA SER A 128 -23.01 -0.17 -11.30
C SER A 128 -22.83 0.27 -9.85
N SER A 129 -22.44 -0.65 -8.94
CA SER A 129 -22.15 -0.33 -7.54
C SER A 129 -20.95 0.61 -7.42
N ILE A 130 -19.86 0.35 -8.14
CA ILE A 130 -18.66 1.22 -8.14
C ILE A 130 -19.06 2.62 -8.62
N MET A 131 -19.75 2.73 -9.75
CA MET A 131 -20.16 4.03 -10.30
C MET A 131 -21.12 4.77 -9.36
N GLY A 132 -22.05 4.05 -8.71
CA GLY A 132 -22.95 4.62 -7.73
C GLY A 132 -22.23 5.21 -6.51
N GLU A 133 -21.25 4.49 -5.96
CA GLU A 133 -20.47 4.96 -4.81
C GLU A 133 -19.51 6.10 -5.19
N LEU A 134 -18.91 6.06 -6.38
CA LEU A 134 -18.13 7.19 -6.89
C LEU A 134 -18.99 8.44 -7.08
N GLU A 135 -20.23 8.30 -7.54
CA GLU A 135 -21.14 9.44 -7.71
C GLU A 135 -21.64 10.01 -6.39
N ARG A 136 -21.94 9.15 -5.40
CA ARG A 136 -22.18 9.58 -4.02
C ARG A 136 -21.02 10.43 -3.52
N TRP A 137 -19.80 9.91 -3.70
CA TRP A 137 -18.61 10.60 -3.24
C TRP A 137 -18.37 11.93 -3.98
N ARG A 138 -18.61 11.98 -5.29
CA ARG A 138 -18.53 13.23 -6.09
C ARG A 138 -19.49 14.31 -5.58
N ARG A 139 -20.65 13.93 -5.02
CA ARG A 139 -21.62 14.86 -4.41
C ARG A 139 -21.26 15.27 -2.98
N GLY A 140 -20.18 14.76 -2.42
CA GLY A 140 -19.75 15.01 -1.04
C GLY A 140 -20.35 14.04 -0.02
N ASP A 141 -21.09 13.02 -0.46
CA ASP A 141 -21.59 11.97 0.43
C ASP A 141 -20.45 10.99 0.78
N LEU A 142 -20.58 10.29 1.91
CA LEU A 142 -19.67 9.18 2.25
C LEU A 142 -20.01 7.95 1.38
N PRO A 143 -19.06 7.43 0.57
CA PRO A 143 -19.25 6.17 -0.14
C PRO A 143 -19.20 4.98 0.81
N ASP A 144 -19.97 3.94 0.51
CA ASP A 144 -19.93 2.65 1.18
C ASP A 144 -19.20 1.61 0.30
N TRP A 145 -18.02 1.20 0.73
CA TRP A 145 -17.21 0.18 0.07
C TRP A 145 -17.32 -1.20 0.75
N GLY A 146 -18.15 -1.34 1.79
CA GLY A 146 -18.27 -2.58 2.57
C GLY A 146 -18.65 -3.79 1.73
N TRP A 147 -19.40 -3.57 0.64
CA TRP A 147 -19.79 -4.61 -0.30
C TRP A 147 -18.63 -5.17 -1.14
N LEU A 148 -17.46 -4.52 -1.20
CA LEU A 148 -16.26 -5.07 -1.85
C LEU A 148 -15.61 -6.20 -1.02
N ILE A 149 -15.90 -6.26 0.28
CA ILE A 149 -15.33 -7.26 1.17
C ILE A 149 -15.80 -8.66 0.77
N GLY A 150 -14.85 -9.58 0.65
CA GLY A 150 -15.05 -10.95 0.18
C GLY A 150 -15.12 -11.09 -1.34
N ASN A 151 -15.09 -9.99 -2.11
CA ASN A 151 -15.32 -10.04 -3.55
C ASN A 151 -14.04 -10.07 -4.42
N GLY A 152 -12.88 -9.73 -3.87
CA GLY A 152 -11.60 -9.78 -4.57
C GLY A 152 -11.04 -11.22 -4.75
N PRO A 153 -10.42 -11.55 -5.90
CA PRO A 153 -9.74 -12.84 -6.08
C PRO A 153 -8.41 -12.87 -5.31
N GLY A 154 -8.15 -13.96 -4.56
CA GLY A 154 -6.83 -14.25 -3.98
C GLY A 154 -6.55 -13.61 -2.61
N LEU A 155 -5.33 -13.05 -2.45
CA LEU A 155 -4.73 -12.67 -1.15
C LEU A 155 -5.29 -11.38 -0.52
N THR A 156 -6.17 -10.66 -1.21
CA THR A 156 -6.89 -9.48 -0.67
C THR A 156 -8.40 -9.64 -0.77
N PRO A 157 -9.00 -10.52 0.06
CA PRO A 157 -10.44 -10.74 0.06
C PRO A 157 -11.22 -9.43 0.30
N SER A 158 -10.63 -8.48 1.03
CA SER A 158 -11.19 -7.16 1.32
C SER A 158 -11.42 -6.26 0.10
N GLY A 159 -10.75 -6.49 -1.04
CA GLY A 159 -10.83 -5.62 -2.21
C GLY A 159 -10.15 -4.25 -2.05
N ASP A 160 -9.36 -4.08 -0.99
CA ASP A 160 -8.64 -2.84 -0.65
C ASP A 160 -7.60 -2.45 -1.70
N ASP A 161 -6.90 -3.41 -2.30
CA ASP A 161 -5.96 -3.15 -3.41
C ASP A 161 -6.68 -2.54 -4.63
N MET A 162 -7.88 -3.05 -4.95
CA MET A 162 -8.68 -2.56 -6.06
C MET A 162 -9.19 -1.15 -5.78
N LEU A 163 -9.70 -0.92 -4.57
CA LEU A 163 -10.11 0.41 -4.14
C LEU A 163 -8.93 1.38 -4.19
N ALA A 164 -7.79 1.04 -3.61
CA ALA A 164 -6.59 1.85 -3.65
C ALA A 164 -6.14 2.18 -5.10
N GLY A 165 -6.23 1.20 -6.01
CA GLY A 165 -5.97 1.40 -7.44
C GLY A 165 -6.92 2.39 -8.10
N MET A 166 -8.23 2.25 -7.86
CA MET A 166 -9.25 3.18 -8.37
C MET A 166 -9.04 4.61 -7.84
N LEU A 167 -8.79 4.75 -6.54
CA LEU A 167 -8.51 6.03 -5.89
C LEU A 167 -7.27 6.71 -6.48
N ALA A 168 -6.20 5.94 -6.72
CA ALA A 168 -4.98 6.43 -7.32
C ALA A 168 -5.20 6.95 -8.76
N MET A 169 -6.04 6.27 -9.55
CA MET A 169 -6.39 6.72 -10.90
C MET A 169 -7.24 7.98 -10.89
N LEU A 170 -8.23 8.07 -10.01
CA LEU A 170 -9.06 9.27 -9.86
C LEU A 170 -8.22 10.48 -9.42
N TYR A 171 -7.29 10.29 -8.47
CA TYR A 171 -6.34 11.32 -8.07
C TYR A 171 -5.47 11.77 -9.25
N GLY A 172 -4.91 10.84 -10.02
CA GLY A 172 -4.12 11.16 -11.21
C GLY A 172 -4.93 11.88 -12.30
N ALA A 173 -6.23 11.58 -12.41
CA ALA A 173 -7.16 12.24 -13.32
C ALA A 173 -7.63 13.63 -12.83
N GLY A 174 -7.25 14.05 -11.61
CA GLY A 174 -7.59 15.37 -11.06
C GLY A 174 -8.98 15.45 -10.44
N PHE A 175 -9.56 14.33 -10.00
CA PHE A 175 -10.85 14.32 -9.28
C PHE A 175 -10.73 14.72 -7.80
N PHE A 176 -9.51 14.86 -7.26
CA PHE A 176 -9.21 15.24 -5.87
C PHE A 176 -8.08 16.27 -5.79
#